data_AF-G4ZFP1-F1
#
_entry.id   AF-G4ZFP1-F1
#
_cell.length_a   1.000
_cell.length_b   1.000
_cell.length_c   1.000
_cell.angle_alpha   90.00
_cell.angle_beta   90.00
_cell.angle_gamma   90.00
#
_symmetry.space_group_name_H-M   'P 1'
#
loop_
_entity.id
_entity.type
_entity.pdbx_description
1 polymer ?
#
loop_
_entity_poly.entity_id
_entity_poly.type
_entity_poly.pdbx_seq_one_letter_code
_entity_poly.pdbx_strand_id
1 'polypeptide(L)'
;FEIYAGKRSSSDGGASAFDHKTGAAAVVRNLKIVLDSNARHAWHLVVVDRFYSSILLAIELLAMGVYVIGTIMIDRLGLDQNIVEKRKSRPAFIPRGTFTFSRSVAVPSMVALHWWDRKPVHYLCTGSAMTASTIDRNVKQVGPIT
;
A
#
# COMPACT_ATOMS: atom_id res chain seq x y z
N PHE A 1 -18.38 -10.15 -2.70
CA PHE A 1 -17.13 -10.46 -1.95
C PHE A 1 -16.99 -11.96 -1.83
N GLU A 2 -15.78 -12.49 -1.85
CA GLU A 2 -15.50 -13.92 -1.73
C GLU A 2 -15.06 -14.22 -0.29
N ILE A 3 -15.69 -15.21 0.35
CA ILE A 3 -15.36 -15.57 1.73
C ILE A 3 -14.22 -16.58 1.72
N TYR A 4 -13.11 -16.25 2.39
CA TYR A 4 -12.03 -17.21 2.59
C TYR A 4 -12.48 -18.32 3.55
N ALA A 5 -12.59 -19.55 3.03
CA ALA A 5 -13.08 -20.72 3.77
C ALA A 5 -11.94 -21.62 4.31
N GLY A 6 -10.70 -21.13 4.34
CA GLY A 6 -9.53 -21.94 4.66
C GLY A 6 -9.06 -22.83 3.50
N LYS A 7 -8.00 -23.61 3.74
CA LYS A 7 -7.48 -24.58 2.78
C LYS A 7 -8.44 -25.77 2.71
N ARG A 8 -9.33 -25.81 1.71
CA ARG A 8 -10.08 -27.03 1.38
C ARG A 8 -9.15 -27.98 0.61
N SER A 9 -8.99 -29.21 1.10
CA SER A 9 -8.41 -30.30 0.31
C SER A 9 -9.30 -30.47 -0.92
N SER A 10 -8.80 -30.04 -2.09
CA SER A 10 -9.55 -30.19 -3.34
C SER A 10 -9.57 -31.68 -3.66
N SER A 11 -10.73 -32.32 -3.48
CA SER A 11 -10.98 -33.69 -3.97
C SER A 11 -11.39 -33.71 -5.45
N ASP A 12 -11.09 -32.65 -6.20
CA ASP A 12 -11.26 -32.61 -7.65
C ASP A 12 -9.94 -32.24 -8.31
N GLY A 13 -9.49 -33.18 -9.15
CA GLY A 13 -8.21 -33.20 -9.81
C GLY A 13 -8.03 -32.07 -10.83
N GLY A 14 -6.79 -31.59 -10.87
CA GLY A 14 -6.33 -30.56 -11.79
C GLY A 14 -5.69 -29.41 -11.03
N ALA A 15 -4.46 -29.62 -10.54
CA ALA A 15 -3.63 -28.51 -10.12
C ALA A 15 -3.35 -27.64 -11.36
N SER A 16 -4.12 -26.57 -11.56
CA SER A 16 -3.72 -25.54 -12.51
C SER A 16 -2.38 -24.99 -12.04
N ALA A 17 -1.41 -24.84 -12.96
CA ALA A 17 -0.06 -24.38 -12.63
C ALA A 17 -0.04 -23.01 -11.90
N PHE A 18 -1.14 -22.25 -11.99
CA PHE A 18 -1.37 -20.99 -11.28
C PHE A 18 -2.66 -21.06 -10.47
N ASP A 19 -2.56 -20.86 -9.15
CA ASP A 19 -3.71 -20.69 -8.25
C ASP A 19 -4.23 -19.25 -8.34
N HIS A 20 -5.32 -19.06 -9.09
CA HIS A 20 -6.00 -17.76 -9.22
C HIS A 20 -7.00 -17.50 -8.08
N LYS A 21 -7.13 -18.42 -7.12
CA LYS A 21 -8.13 -18.32 -6.04
C LYS A 21 -7.58 -17.63 -4.79
N THR A 22 -6.27 -17.41 -4.70
CA THR A 22 -5.64 -16.81 -3.53
C THR A 22 -4.62 -15.73 -3.87
N GLY A 23 -4.21 -14.96 -2.85
CA GLY A 23 -3.11 -13.99 -2.95
C GLY A 23 -3.36 -12.83 -3.93
N ALA A 24 -2.28 -12.38 -4.57
CA ALA A 24 -2.28 -11.22 -5.48
C ALA A 24 -3.21 -11.41 -6.69
N ALA A 25 -3.22 -12.59 -7.30
CA ALA A 25 -4.08 -12.90 -8.45
C ALA A 25 -5.57 -12.79 -8.11
N ALA A 26 -5.97 -13.27 -6.92
CA ALA A 26 -7.33 -13.12 -6.43
C ALA A 26 -7.70 -11.65 -6.19
N VAL A 27 -6.78 -10.85 -5.63
CA VAL A 27 -6.99 -9.40 -5.45
C VAL A 27 -7.24 -8.71 -6.78
N VAL A 28 -6.39 -8.96 -7.78
CA VAL A 28 -6.50 -8.37 -9.12
C VAL A 28 -7.84 -8.74 -9.77
N ARG A 29 -8.19 -10.03 -9.78
CA ARG A 29 -9.47 -10.51 -10.32
C ARG A 29 -10.65 -9.84 -9.64
N ASN A 30 -10.65 -9.80 -8.31
CA ASN A 30 -11.75 -9.27 -7.53
C ASN A 30 -11.89 -7.76 -7.72
N LEU A 31 -10.78 -7.02 -7.78
CA LEU A 31 -10.81 -5.58 -8.05
C LEU A 31 -11.24 -5.28 -9.47
N LYS A 32 -10.85 -6.07 -10.48
CA LYS A 32 -11.38 -5.91 -11.84
C LYS A 32 -12.90 -5.98 -11.82
N ILE A 33 -13.49 -7.04 -11.25
CA ILE A 33 -14.95 -7.21 -11.19
C ILE A 33 -15.63 -6.03 -10.47
N VAL A 34 -15.06 -5.58 -9.35
CA VAL A 34 -15.65 -4.49 -8.55
C VAL A 34 -15.57 -3.16 -9.29
N LEU A 35 -14.44 -2.84 -9.92
CA LEU A 35 -14.18 -1.53 -10.49
C LEU A 35 -14.67 -1.37 -11.94
N ASP A 36 -14.76 -2.46 -12.71
CA ASP A 36 -15.26 -2.46 -14.10
C ASP A 36 -16.74 -2.04 -14.18
N SER A 37 -17.49 -2.23 -13.09
CA SER A 37 -18.87 -1.77 -12.95
C SER A 37 -19.02 -0.24 -12.82
N ASN A 38 -17.93 0.49 -12.62
CA ASN A 38 -17.93 1.91 -12.26
C ASN A 38 -17.24 2.79 -13.31
N ALA A 39 -17.79 2.78 -14.53
CA ALA A 39 -17.28 3.55 -15.68
C ALA A 39 -17.23 5.08 -15.47
N ARG A 40 -17.77 5.61 -14.38
CA ARG A 40 -17.72 7.05 -14.05
C ARG A 40 -16.33 7.53 -13.62
N HIS A 41 -15.50 6.67 -13.05
CA HIS A 41 -14.18 7.05 -12.54
C HIS A 41 -13.09 6.14 -13.12
N ALA A 42 -12.18 6.72 -13.90
CA ALA A 42 -11.10 5.97 -14.55
C ALA A 42 -10.00 5.52 -13.57
N TRP A 43 -9.90 6.17 -12.40
CA TRP A 43 -8.85 5.93 -11.41
C TRP A 43 -9.44 5.71 -10.03
N HIS A 44 -8.87 4.73 -9.30
CA HIS A 44 -9.30 4.36 -7.96
C HIS A 44 -8.11 4.33 -7.01
N LEU A 45 -8.34 4.60 -5.72
CA LEU A 45 -7.35 4.43 -4.66
C LEU A 45 -7.79 3.27 -3.76
N VAL A 46 -6.90 2.31 -3.53
CA VAL A 46 -7.09 1.25 -2.54
C VAL A 46 -6.12 1.41 -1.39
N VAL A 47 -6.66 1.36 -0.17
CA VAL A 47 -5.87 1.32 1.05
C VAL A 47 -5.76 -0.13 1.51
N VAL A 48 -4.54 -0.65 1.58
CA VAL A 48 -4.30 -2.07 1.86
C VAL A 48 -3.48 -2.27 3.14
N ASP A 49 -3.73 -3.38 3.81
CA ASP A 49 -2.89 -3.87 4.90
C ASP A 49 -1.61 -4.55 4.37
N ARG A 50 -0.59 -4.66 5.23
CA ARG A 50 0.71 -5.29 4.93
C ARG A 50 0.61 -6.72 4.41
N PHE A 51 -0.45 -7.46 4.72
CA PHE A 51 -0.66 -8.80 4.17
C PHE A 51 -0.81 -8.77 2.64
N TYR A 52 -1.52 -7.77 2.12
CA TYR A 52 -1.82 -7.64 0.70
C TYR A 52 -0.80 -6.79 -0.05
N SER A 53 0.03 -6.01 0.63
CA SER A 53 1.06 -5.19 0.00
C SER A 53 2.24 -6.01 -0.54
N SER A 54 2.53 -5.84 -1.82
CA SER A 54 3.78 -6.26 -2.48
C SER A 54 4.09 -5.33 -3.66
N ILE A 55 5.37 -5.25 -4.05
CA ILE A 55 5.82 -4.39 -5.15
C ILE A 55 5.16 -4.81 -6.47
N LEU A 56 5.15 -6.12 -6.77
CA LEU A 56 4.56 -6.64 -8.01
C LEU A 56 3.05 -6.36 -8.08
N LEU A 57 2.31 -6.59 -6.99
CA LEU A 57 0.88 -6.28 -6.97
C LEU A 57 0.64 -4.78 -7.17
N ALA A 58 1.45 -3.91 -6.55
CA ALA A 58 1.29 -2.47 -6.73
C ALA A 58 1.52 -2.01 -8.17
N ILE A 59 2.47 -2.63 -8.88
CA ILE A 59 2.70 -2.38 -10.31
C ILE A 59 1.52 -2.87 -11.15
N GLU A 60 1.00 -4.07 -10.86
CA GLU A 60 -0.14 -4.63 -11.59
C GLU A 60 -1.41 -3.81 -11.39
N LEU A 61 -1.68 -3.36 -10.16
CA LEU A 61 -2.80 -2.49 -9.85
C LEU A 61 -2.65 -1.11 -10.49
N LEU A 62 -1.44 -0.55 -10.51
CA LEU A 62 -1.17 0.72 -11.20
C LEU A 62 -1.48 0.61 -12.70
N ALA A 63 -1.11 -0.49 -13.34
CA ALA A 63 -1.43 -0.75 -14.75
C ALA A 63 -2.94 -0.88 -15.01
N MET A 64 -3.73 -1.20 -13.99
CA MET A 64 -5.20 -1.26 -14.04
C MET A 64 -5.88 0.07 -13.70
N GLY A 65 -5.15 1.17 -13.53
CA GLY A 65 -5.75 2.44 -13.09
C GLY A 65 -6.04 2.49 -11.58
N VAL A 66 -5.38 1.66 -10.78
CA VAL A 66 -5.62 1.57 -9.33
C VAL A 66 -4.36 1.98 -8.57
N TYR A 67 -4.45 3.11 -7.88
CA TYR A 67 -3.45 3.53 -6.92
C TYR A 67 -3.52 2.71 -5.64
N VAL A 68 -2.36 2.41 -5.09
CA VAL A 68 -2.22 1.65 -3.85
C VAL A 68 -1.61 2.56 -2.80
N ILE A 69 -2.11 2.50 -1.58
CA ILE A 69 -1.42 2.99 -0.39
C ILE A 69 -1.57 1.96 0.72
N GLY A 70 -0.49 1.62 1.39
CA GLY A 70 -0.58 0.64 2.46
C GLY A 70 0.71 0.45 3.20
N THR A 71 0.61 -0.19 4.36
CA THR A 71 1.81 -0.64 5.05
C THR A 71 2.45 -1.80 4.28
N ILE A 72 3.76 -1.97 4.34
CA ILE A 72 4.46 -3.09 3.69
C ILE A 72 5.41 -3.76 4.68
N MET A 73 5.59 -5.08 4.55
CA MET A 73 6.63 -5.79 5.30
C MET A 73 8.00 -5.53 4.67
N ILE A 74 9.02 -5.39 5.51
CA ILE A 74 10.38 -5.01 5.08
C ILE A 74 11.13 -6.11 4.33
N ASP A 75 10.63 -7.35 4.41
CA ASP A 75 11.18 -8.53 3.76
C ASP A 75 10.56 -8.82 2.38
N ARG A 76 9.73 -7.91 1.85
CA ARG A 76 9.12 -8.05 0.53
C ARG A 76 10.17 -7.89 -0.58
N LEU A 77 10.14 -8.81 -1.53
CA LEU A 77 10.97 -8.76 -2.73
C LEU A 77 10.71 -7.46 -3.52
N GLY A 78 11.79 -6.84 -3.98
CA GLY A 78 11.76 -5.59 -4.75
C GLY A 78 11.67 -4.32 -3.92
N LEU A 79 11.54 -4.42 -2.59
CA LEU A 79 11.63 -3.25 -1.71
C LEU A 79 13.08 -2.76 -1.65
N ASP A 80 13.26 -1.45 -1.83
CA ASP A 80 14.58 -0.82 -1.72
C ASP A 80 15.11 -0.97 -0.29
N GLN A 81 16.26 -1.62 -0.16
CA GLN A 81 16.89 -1.89 1.14
C GLN A 81 17.41 -0.61 1.81
N ASN A 82 17.60 0.48 1.06
CA ASN A 82 18.08 1.75 1.61
C ASN A 82 17.08 2.43 2.54
N ILE A 83 15.77 2.13 2.41
CA ILE A 83 14.71 2.67 3.28
C ILE A 83 14.31 1.69 4.39
N VAL A 84 14.90 0.49 4.41
CA VAL A 84 14.58 -0.51 5.42
C VAL A 84 15.27 -0.12 6.73
N GLU A 85 14.45 0.18 7.73
CA GLU A 85 14.93 0.54 9.06
C GLU A 85 14.94 -0.72 9.95
N LYS A 86 16.13 -1.08 10.42
CA LYS A 86 16.37 -2.30 11.20
C LYS A 86 16.13 -2.08 12.69
N ARG A 87 16.12 -0.83 13.16
CA ARG A 87 15.86 -0.48 14.57
C ARG A 87 14.42 -0.77 14.94
N LYS A 88 14.21 -1.41 16.09
CA LYS A 88 12.87 -1.74 16.59
C LYS A 88 12.08 -0.53 17.11
N SER A 89 12.75 0.56 17.43
CA SER A 89 12.17 1.76 18.04
C SER A 89 12.86 3.03 17.55
N ARG A 90 12.11 4.13 17.54
CA ARG A 90 12.62 5.45 17.18
C ARG A 90 13.69 5.93 18.18
N PRO A 91 14.89 6.32 17.73
CA PRO A 91 15.88 6.99 18.58
C PRO A 91 15.35 8.32 19.12
N ALA A 92 15.75 8.70 20.34
CA ALA A 92 15.27 9.91 21.00
C ALA A 92 15.56 11.20 20.20
N PHE A 93 16.72 11.26 19.53
CA PHE A 93 17.16 12.43 18.75
C PHE A 93 16.43 12.59 17.41
N ILE A 94 15.69 11.58 16.94
CA ILE A 94 14.91 11.67 15.70
C ILE A 94 13.51 12.17 16.06
N PRO A 95 13.05 13.34 15.59
CA PRO A 95 11.70 13.80 15.87
C PRO A 95 10.64 12.81 15.36
N ARG A 96 9.58 12.59 16.15
CA ARG A 96 8.40 11.82 15.70
C ARG A 96 7.79 12.53 14.49
N GLY A 97 7.37 11.78 13.48
CA GLY A 97 6.81 12.35 12.26
C GLY A 97 7.81 12.40 11.09
N THR A 98 9.11 12.29 11.36
CA THR A 98 10.12 12.26 10.29
C THR A 98 9.97 11.02 9.43
N PHE A 99 10.35 11.13 8.16
CA PHE A 99 10.29 10.02 7.21
C PHE A 99 11.47 10.06 6.25
N THR A 100 11.79 8.92 5.67
CA THR A 100 12.71 8.78 4.55
C THR A 100 12.01 7.99 3.47
N PHE A 101 12.26 8.33 2.21
CA PHE A 101 11.60 7.68 1.09
C PHE A 101 12.60 7.34 -0.01
N SER A 102 12.20 6.38 -0.83
CA SER A 102 12.86 6.01 -2.08
C SER A 102 11.81 5.94 -3.17
N ARG A 103 12.18 6.44 -4.34
CA ARG A 103 11.33 6.43 -5.53
C ARG A 103 11.88 5.39 -6.51
N SER A 104 11.00 4.56 -7.04
CA SER A 104 11.41 3.59 -8.06
C SER A 104 11.87 4.30 -9.34
N VAL A 105 13.03 3.89 -9.86
CA VAL A 105 13.55 4.39 -11.14
C VAL A 105 12.74 3.83 -12.32
N ALA A 106 12.31 2.58 -12.23
CA ALA A 106 11.55 1.91 -13.28
C ALA A 106 10.07 2.35 -13.31
N VAL A 107 9.51 2.71 -12.14
CA VAL A 107 8.12 3.16 -12.00
C VAL A 107 8.09 4.44 -11.17
N PRO A 108 8.33 5.62 -11.78
CA PRO A 108 8.52 6.88 -11.03
C PRO A 108 7.33 7.32 -10.17
N SER A 109 6.13 6.84 -10.48
CA SER A 109 4.92 7.08 -9.67
C SER A 109 4.82 6.19 -8.42
N MET A 110 5.74 5.24 -8.24
CA MET A 110 5.83 4.36 -7.08
C MET A 110 6.88 4.86 -6.10
N VAL A 111 6.48 5.02 -4.85
CA VAL A 111 7.32 5.46 -3.74
C VAL A 111 7.17 4.48 -2.60
N ALA A 112 8.28 4.12 -1.98
CA ALA A 112 8.28 3.45 -0.69
C ALA A 112 8.93 4.37 0.33
N LEU A 113 8.45 4.33 1.56
CA LEU A 113 8.97 5.18 2.63
C LEU A 113 8.91 4.47 3.96
N HIS A 114 9.72 4.91 4.91
CA HIS A 114 9.52 4.62 6.33
C HIS A 114 9.19 5.91 7.07
N TRP A 115 8.28 5.80 8.02
CA TRP A 115 7.82 6.89 8.87
C TRP A 115 8.11 6.57 10.34
N TRP A 116 8.60 7.57 11.07
CA TRP A 116 9.01 7.45 12.45
C TRP A 116 7.89 7.80 13.43
N ASP A 117 7.28 6.75 13.99
CA ASP A 117 6.37 6.85 15.13
C ASP A 117 7.07 6.49 16.46
N ARG A 118 6.50 5.62 17.30
CA ARG A 118 7.25 4.91 18.35
C ARG A 118 8.18 3.86 17.74
N LYS A 119 7.72 3.22 16.67
CA LYS A 119 8.44 2.22 15.86
C LYS A 119 8.49 2.71 14.42
N PRO A 120 9.45 2.26 13.60
CA PRO A 120 9.40 2.56 12.18
C PRO A 120 8.19 1.86 11.56
N VAL A 121 7.50 2.55 10.65
CA VAL A 121 6.40 1.99 9.86
C VAL A 121 6.72 2.19 8.39
N HIS A 122 6.72 1.09 7.64
CA HIS A 122 7.03 1.09 6.21
C HIS A 122 5.76 1.15 5.40
N TYR A 123 5.76 2.01 4.39
CA TYR A 123 4.66 2.23 3.47
C TYR A 123 5.10 2.03 2.02
N LEU A 124 4.17 1.54 1.21
CA LEU A 124 4.26 1.52 -0.24
C LEU A 124 3.10 2.34 -0.79
N CYS A 125 3.38 3.19 -1.77
CA CYS A 125 2.34 3.88 -2.51
C CYS A 125 2.64 3.99 -4.01
N THR A 126 1.57 4.05 -4.80
CA THR A 126 1.60 4.37 -6.24
C THR A 126 0.75 5.60 -6.51
N GLY A 127 1.11 6.37 -7.55
CA GLY A 127 0.42 7.61 -7.90
C GLY A 127 0.75 8.80 -6.99
N SER A 128 1.80 8.71 -6.18
CA SER A 128 2.15 9.77 -5.23
C SER A 128 2.87 10.94 -5.90
N ALA A 129 2.35 12.15 -5.68
CA ALA A 129 3.07 13.39 -5.91
C ALA A 129 3.84 13.75 -4.62
N MET A 130 5.17 13.65 -4.63
CA MET A 130 6.03 14.02 -3.49
C MET A 130 6.31 15.53 -3.42
N THR A 131 5.44 16.35 -4.00
CA THR A 131 5.56 17.81 -3.92
C THR A 131 5.30 18.24 -2.48
N ALA A 132 6.21 19.02 -1.91
CA ALA A 132 6.02 19.56 -0.57
C ALA A 132 4.76 20.44 -0.55
N SER A 133 3.87 20.17 0.40
CA SER A 133 2.68 20.97 0.66
C SER A 133 2.60 21.26 2.15
N THR A 134 2.19 22.48 2.49
CA THR A 134 1.89 22.86 3.87
C THR A 134 0.41 22.64 4.12
N ILE A 135 0.07 22.01 5.25
CA ILE A 135 -1.31 21.88 5.71
C ILE A 135 -1.40 22.60 7.05
N ASP A 136 -2.15 23.69 7.08
CA ASP A 136 -2.45 24.37 8.34
C ASP A 136 -3.53 23.59 9.08
N ARG A 137 -3.27 23.33 10.37
CA ARG A 137 -4.25 22.67 11.22
C ARG A 137 -5.34 23.68 11.55
N ASN A 138 -6.59 23.39 11.17
CA ASN A 138 -7.73 24.16 11.68
C ASN A 138 -7.76 24.03 13.20
N VAL A 139 -7.39 25.12 13.89
CA VAL A 139 -7.48 25.20 15.35
C VAL A 139 -8.96 25.30 15.68
N LYS A 140 -9.44 24.43 16.58
CA LYS A 140 -10.80 24.52 17.09
C LYS A 140 -10.97 25.92 17.70
N GLN A 141 -11.94 26.70 17.23
CA GLN A 141 -12.29 27.98 17.85
C GLN A 141 -12.62 27.73 19.32
N VAL A 142 -11.85 28.32 20.23
CA VAL A 142 -12.13 28.32 21.66
C VAL A 142 -12.46 29.76 22.03
N GLY A 143 -13.76 30.09 22.05
CA GLY A 143 -14.25 31.38 22.53
C GLY A 143 -15.51 31.87 21.79
N PRO A 144 -16.37 32.66 22.46
CA PRO A 144 -17.51 33.30 21.81
C PRO A 144 -17.04 34.46 20.92
N ILE A 145 -17.74 34.64 19.80
CA ILE A 145 -17.62 35.81 18.93
C ILE A 145 -18.32 36.95 19.65
N THR A 146 -17.56 37.93 20.14
CA THR A 146 -18.08 39.27 20.47
C THR A 146 -18.16 40.11 19.20
#